data_AF-A0AAD5MGV0-F1
#
_entry.id   AF-A0AAD5MGV0-F1
#
_cell.length_a   1.000
_cell.length_b   1.000
_cell.length_c   1.000
_cell.angle_alpha   90.00
_cell.angle_beta   90.00
_cell.angle_gamma   90.00
#
_symmetry.space_group_name_H-M   'P 1'
#
loop_
_entity.id
_entity.type
_entity.pdbx_description
1 polymer ?
#
loop_
_entity_poly.entity_id
_entity_poly.type
_entity_poly.pdbx_seq_one_letter_code
_entity_poly.pdbx_strand_id
1 'polypeptide(L)'
;MPSSSSTPLYVHTENIAVSLIIAVIGVFGLLSNGSAILAVRYNPALRNAFGLLCLSHVIASIGSLLVHVLWITPIMLLRYLFLVL
;
A
#
# COMPACT_ATOMS: atom_id res chain seq x y z
N MET A 1 -20.98 -22.54 -20.32
CA MET A 1 -21.52 -22.38 -18.95
C MET A 1 -20.42 -22.75 -17.98
N PRO A 2 -19.76 -21.81 -17.28
CA PRO A 2 -18.72 -22.18 -16.34
C PRO A 2 -19.39 -22.76 -15.09
N SER A 3 -18.92 -23.96 -14.74
CA SER A 3 -19.32 -24.81 -13.63
C SER A 3 -19.14 -24.11 -12.28
N SER A 4 -20.23 -23.97 -11.53
CA SER A 4 -20.40 -23.27 -10.26
C SER A 4 -19.69 -23.88 -9.04
N SER A 5 -18.77 -24.84 -9.23
CA SER A 5 -18.06 -25.55 -8.15
C SER A 5 -16.62 -25.08 -7.92
N SER A 6 -16.02 -24.33 -8.85
CA SER A 6 -14.62 -23.82 -8.74
C SER A 6 -14.52 -22.34 -8.38
N THR A 7 -15.64 -21.62 -8.35
CA THR A 7 -15.72 -20.18 -8.03
C THR A 7 -15.22 -19.78 -6.63
N PRO A 8 -15.48 -20.51 -5.53
CA PRO A 8 -15.07 -20.02 -4.20
C PRO A 8 -13.55 -20.14 -3.98
N LEU A 9 -12.92 -21.21 -4.47
CA LEU A 9 -11.48 -21.42 -4.33
C LEU A 9 -10.68 -20.45 -5.21
N TYR A 10 -11.18 -20.18 -6.43
CA TYR A 10 -10.59 -19.24 -7.36
C TYR A 10 -10.59 -17.81 -6.80
N VAL A 11 -11.77 -17.35 -6.33
CA VAL A 11 -11.92 -16.01 -5.73
C VAL A 11 -11.04 -15.86 -4.48
N HIS A 12 -10.87 -16.92 -3.69
CA HIS A 12 -10.02 -16.86 -2.50
C HIS A 12 -8.54 -16.70 -2.86
N THR A 13 -8.08 -17.42 -3.88
CA THR A 13 -6.70 -17.34 -4.37
C THR A 13 -6.38 -15.97 -4.97
N GLU A 14 -7.31 -15.39 -5.74
CA GLU A 14 -7.17 -14.02 -6.26
C GLU A 14 -7.14 -12.98 -5.16
N ASN A 15 -8.00 -13.09 -4.14
CA ASN A 15 -7.99 -12.18 -3.00
C ASN A 15 -6.65 -12.20 -2.26
N ILE A 16 -6.05 -13.39 -2.06
CA ILE A 16 -4.73 -13.53 -1.43
C ILE A 16 -3.65 -12.88 -2.32
N ALA A 17 -3.66 -13.16 -3.62
CA ALA A 17 -2.71 -12.58 -4.57
C ALA A 17 -2.77 -11.04 -4.58
N VAL A 18 -3.98 -10.47 -4.67
CA VAL A 18 -4.21 -9.02 -4.65
C VAL A 18 -3.71 -8.42 -3.35
N SER A 19 -3.97 -9.06 -2.22
CA SER A 19 -3.52 -8.59 -0.90
C SER A 19 -1.99 -8.56 -0.78
N LEU A 20 -1.32 -9.58 -1.32
CA LEU A 20 0.14 -9.65 -1.32
C LEU A 20 0.76 -8.59 -2.23
N ILE A 21 0.20 -8.39 -3.43
CA ILE A 21 0.66 -7.36 -4.38
C ILE A 21 0.53 -5.97 -3.75
N ILE A 22 -0.61 -5.69 -3.12
CA ILE A 22 -0.85 -4.45 -2.39
C ILE A 22 0.17 -4.26 -1.26
N ALA A 23 0.49 -5.31 -0.50
CA ALA A 23 1.47 -5.23 0.58
C ALA A 23 2.89 -4.94 0.05
N VAL A 24 3.31 -5.60 -1.03
CA VAL A 24 4.64 -5.39 -1.64
C VAL A 24 4.76 -3.99 -2.24
N ILE A 25 3.77 -3.56 -3.02
CA ILE A 25 3.71 -2.19 -3.56
C ILE A 25 3.66 -1.18 -2.42
N GLY A 26 2.95 -1.51 -1.33
CA GLY A 26 2.86 -0.70 -0.13
C GLY A 26 4.23 -0.43 0.50
N VAL A 27 4.98 -1.50 0.78
CA VAL A 27 6.32 -1.42 1.37
C VAL A 27 7.30 -0.72 0.43
N PHE A 28 7.32 -1.10 -0.85
CA PHE A 28 8.21 -0.50 -1.84
C PHE A 28 7.91 0.99 -2.04
N GLY A 29 6.62 1.34 -2.10
CA GLY A 29 6.16 2.72 -2.14
C GLY A 29 6.60 3.51 -0.90
N LEU A 30 6.55 2.92 0.29
CA LEU A 30 6.98 3.58 1.53
C LEU A 30 8.48 3.87 1.53
N LEU A 31 9.29 2.89 1.10
CA LEU A 31 10.75 3.01 0.99
C LEU A 31 11.14 4.07 -0.05
N SER A 32 10.54 4.01 -1.23
CA SER A 32 10.80 4.94 -2.33
C SER A 32 10.42 6.38 -1.94
N ASN A 33 9.22 6.58 -1.40
CA ASN A 33 8.77 7.89 -0.91
C ASN A 33 9.62 8.39 0.26
N GLY A 34 10.02 7.52 1.20
CA GLY A 34 10.93 7.87 2.29
C GLY A 34 12.31 8.33 1.78
N SER A 35 12.86 7.64 0.79
CA SER A 35 14.13 8.00 0.16
C SER A 35 14.07 9.35 -0.55
N ALA A 36 12.94 9.68 -1.20
CA ALA A 36 12.72 10.97 -1.84
C ALA A 36 12.68 12.12 -0.81
N ILE A 37 12.02 11.92 0.34
CA ILE A 37 12.06 12.89 1.45
C ILE A 37 13.50 13.05 1.95
N LEU A 38 14.22 11.95 2.16
CA LEU A 38 15.60 11.99 2.65
C LEU A 38 16.51 12.76 1.68
N ALA A 39 16.38 12.53 0.37
CA ALA A 39 17.15 13.20 -0.67
C ALA A 39 16.87 14.72 -0.70
N VAL A 40 15.60 15.14 -0.57
CA VAL A 40 15.22 16.56 -0.50
C VAL A 40 15.71 17.21 0.80
N ARG A 41 15.75 16.46 1.91
CA ARG A 41 16.23 16.96 3.20
C ARG A 41 17.76 17.06 3.28
N TYR A 42 18.49 16.13 2.67
CA TYR A 42 19.95 16.13 2.63
C TYR A 42 20.56 17.12 1.63
N ASN A 43 19.85 17.45 0.54
CA ASN A 43 20.32 18.44 -0.42
C ASN A 43 19.68 19.82 -0.18
N PRO A 44 20.39 20.77 0.46
CA PRO A 44 19.88 22.14 0.63
C PRO A 44 19.62 22.86 -0.70
N ALA A 45 20.29 22.44 -1.79
CA ALA A 45 20.05 22.94 -3.15
C ALA A 45 18.63 22.64 -3.68
N LEU A 46 17.95 21.62 -3.14
CA LEU A 46 16.58 21.25 -3.55
C LEU A 46 15.49 21.84 -2.65
N ARG A 47 15.81 22.63 -1.62
CA ARG A 47 14.82 23.32 -0.74
C ARG A 47 14.13 24.51 -1.43
N ASN A 48 14.06 24.49 -2.76
CA ASN A 48 13.31 25.44 -3.57
C ASN A 48 11.82 25.02 -3.63
N ALA A 49 10.94 25.90 -4.14
CA ALA A 49 9.50 25.64 -4.28
C ALA A 49 9.19 24.30 -4.98
N PHE A 50 10.03 23.89 -5.93
CA PHE A 50 9.93 22.58 -6.60
C PHE A 50 10.15 21.38 -5.68
N GLY A 51 11.12 21.43 -4.76
CA GLY A 51 11.35 20.36 -3.79
C GLY A 51 10.23 20.26 -2.75
N LEU A 52 9.62 21.39 -2.39
CA LEU A 52 8.45 21.45 -1.50
C LEU A 52 7.19 20.85 -2.14
N LEU A 53 6.96 21.10 -3.43
CA LEU A 53 5.89 20.48 -4.21
C LEU A 53 6.06 18.95 -4.26
N CYS A 54 7.28 18.48 -4.50
CA CYS A 54 7.61 17.05 -4.46
C CYS A 54 7.39 16.47 -3.05
N LEU A 55 7.80 17.18 -2.00
CA LEU A 55 7.61 16.76 -0.61
C LEU A 55 6.12 16.58 -0.26
N SER A 56 5.24 17.48 -0.69
CA SER A 56 3.80 17.38 -0.44
C SER A 56 3.19 16.16 -1.13
N HIS A 57 3.56 15.90 -2.39
CA HIS A 57 3.08 14.73 -3.14
C HIS A 57 3.54 13.41 -2.51
N VAL A 58 4.79 13.37 -2.05
CA VAL A 58 5.41 12.22 -1.40
C VAL A 58 4.81 11.99 0.01
N ILE A 59 4.51 13.06 0.76
CA ILE A 59 3.80 12.99 2.04
C ILE A 59 2.38 12.47 1.87
N ALA A 60 1.63 12.96 0.87
CA ALA A 60 0.30 12.46 0.56
C ALA A 60 0.33 10.96 0.20
N SER A 61 1.37 10.55 -0.53
CA SER A 61 1.61 9.14 -0.89
C SER A 61 1.97 8.29 0.34
N ILE A 62 2.76 8.80 1.28
CA ILE A 62 2.99 8.10 2.56
C ILE A 62 1.68 7.98 3.35
N GLY A 63 0.86 9.03 3.39
CA GLY A 63 -0.42 9.02 4.09
C GLY A 63 -1.38 7.94 3.57
N SER A 64 -1.50 7.79 2.25
CA SER A 64 -2.36 6.76 1.64
C SER A 64 -1.83 5.34 1.90
N LEU A 65 -0.52 5.17 1.88
CA LEU A 65 0.16 3.91 2.22
C LEU A 65 -0.05 3.54 3.70
N LEU A 66 0.01 4.53 4.60
CA LEU A 66 -0.20 4.36 6.03
C LEU A 66 -1.65 3.94 6.34
N VAL A 67 -2.63 4.54 5.65
CA VAL A 67 -4.04 4.11 5.72
C VAL A 67 -4.20 2.69 5.19
N HIS A 68 -3.53 2.33 4.10
CA HIS A 68 -3.61 0.97 3.58
C HIS A 68 -3.07 -0.06 4.59
N VAL A 69 -1.93 0.24 5.22
CA VAL A 69 -1.31 -0.63 6.22
C VAL A 69 -2.11 -0.67 7.53
N LEU A 70 -2.58 0.46 8.05
CA LEU A 70 -3.28 0.53 9.34
C LEU A 70 -4.78 0.26 9.28
N TRP A 71 -5.41 0.31 8.11
CA TRP A 71 -6.87 0.16 7.98
C TRP A 71 -7.28 -1.06 7.15
N ILE A 72 -6.68 -1.25 5.97
CA ILE A 72 -7.03 -2.39 5.11
C ILE A 72 -6.50 -3.69 5.71
N THR A 73 -5.29 -3.69 6.28
CA THR A 73 -4.72 -4.88 6.95
C THR A 73 -5.57 -5.38 8.12
N PRO A 74 -5.99 -4.56 9.12
CA PRO A 74 -6.83 -5.08 10.19
C PRO A 74 -8.23 -5.42 9.72
N ILE A 75 -8.84 -4.71 8.77
CA ILE A 75 -10.16 -5.11 8.24
C ILE A 75 -10.07 -6.48 7.56
N MET A 76 -9.00 -6.72 6.81
CA MET A 76 -8.80 -8.00 6.14
C MET A 76 -8.46 -9.11 7.13
N LEU A 77 -7.63 -8.83 8.13
CA LEU A 77 -7.30 -9.75 9.22
C LEU A 77 -8.53 -10.11 10.06
N LEU A 78 -9.33 -9.12 10.44
CA LEU A 78 -10.54 -9.28 11.25
C LEU A 78 -11.62 -10.01 10.47
N ARG A 79 -11.72 -9.76 9.15
CA ARG A 79 -12.57 -10.56 8.25
C ARG A 79 -12.12 -12.01 8.16
N TYR A 80 -10.81 -12.26 8.08
CA TYR A 80 -10.27 -13.62 8.09
C TYR A 80 -10.54 -14.34 9.43
N LEU A 81 -10.33 -13.65 10.55
CA LEU A 81 -10.59 -14.16 11.89
C LEU A 81 -12.07 -14.52 12.08
N PHE A 82 -12.99 -13.66 11.63
CA PHE A 82 -14.43 -13.89 11.68
C PHE A 82 -14.90 -15.04 10.76
N LEU A 83 -14.19 -15.30 9.66
CA LEU A 83 -14.50 -16.41 8.74
C LEU A 83 -14.00 -17.77 9.23
N VAL A 84 -12.98 -17.76 10.10
CA VAL A 84 -12.36 -18.97 10.67
C VAL A 84 -13.02 -19.41 11.97
N LEU A 85 -13.66 -18.48 12.69
CA LEU A 85 -14.43 -18.74 13.92
C LEU A 85 -15.88 -19.15 13.58
#